data_AF-A0A535GLQ8-F1
#
_entry.id   AF-A0A535GLQ8-F1
#
_cell.length_a   1.000
_cell.length_b   1.000
_cell.length_c   1.000
_cell.angle_alpha   90.00
_cell.angle_beta   90.00
_cell.angle_gamma   90.00
#
_symmetry.space_group_name_H-M   'P 1'
#
loop_
_entity.id
_entity.type
_entity.pdbx_description
1 polymer ?
#
loop_
_entity_poly.entity_id
_entity_poly.type
_entity_poly.pdbx_seq_one_letter_code
_entity_poly.pdbx_strand_id
1 'polypeptide(L)'
;MDTTVTIEFTSDMEQHLRTLEHELKRIRDVKIDLVEARDHKAPSLFAIEIGKSGERAEKAAETVAQVLRDFLHTDTAALSHKTISLVTIEGERIDIEPMSVEEIKGIIMAAKEGEY
;
A
#
# COMPACT_ATOMS: atom_id res chain seq x y z
N MET A 1 -2.75 -16.62 10.44
CA MET A 1 -1.82 -15.48 10.40
C MET A 1 -2.49 -14.38 9.64
N ASP A 2 -2.29 -13.14 10.10
CA ASP A 2 -2.80 -11.98 9.40
C ASP A 2 -1.75 -11.56 8.36
N THR A 3 -2.18 -11.46 7.11
CA THR A 3 -1.30 -11.17 5.98
C THR A 3 -0.73 -9.79 6.12
N THR A 4 0.60 -9.67 6.10
CA THR A 4 1.27 -8.38 6.09
C THR A 4 1.91 -8.15 4.72
N VAL A 5 1.42 -7.18 3.96
CA VAL A 5 2.12 -6.66 2.78
C VAL A 5 2.84 -5.37 3.19
N THR A 6 4.09 -5.22 2.78
CA THR A 6 4.83 -3.98 3.00
C THR A 6 4.76 -3.14 1.72
N ILE A 7 4.47 -1.85 1.86
CA ILE A 7 4.62 -0.89 0.77
C ILE A 7 5.67 0.15 1.11
N GLU A 8 6.42 0.55 0.10
CA GLU A 8 7.32 1.69 0.12
C GLU A 8 6.60 2.90 -0.47
N PHE A 9 6.64 4.02 0.25
CA PHE A 9 6.08 5.28 -0.21
C PHE A 9 7.15 6.38 -0.20
N THR A 10 7.28 7.07 -1.33
CA THR A 10 8.10 8.28 -1.45
C THR A 10 7.27 9.43 -1.97
N SER A 11 7.46 10.60 -1.37
CA SER A 11 6.92 11.85 -1.90
C SER A 11 7.78 13.03 -1.46
N ASP A 12 7.72 14.10 -2.25
CA ASP A 12 8.26 15.42 -1.96
C ASP A 12 7.50 16.20 -0.87
N MET A 13 6.31 15.75 -0.47
CA MET A 13 5.51 16.41 0.57
C MET A 13 5.12 15.45 1.70
N GLU A 14 5.51 15.80 2.94
CA GLU A 14 5.15 15.03 4.14
C GLU A 14 3.63 14.88 4.32
N GLN A 15 2.85 15.88 3.87
CA GLN A 15 1.40 15.83 3.90
C GLN A 15 0.84 14.63 3.12
N HIS A 16 1.47 14.21 2.02
CA HIS A 16 1.02 13.05 1.26
C HIS A 16 1.14 11.76 2.09
N LEU A 17 2.22 11.61 2.87
CA LEU A 17 2.38 10.46 3.75
C LEU A 17 1.24 10.36 4.76
N ARG A 18 0.88 11.50 5.39
CA ARG A 18 -0.21 11.58 6.37
C ARG A 18 -1.58 11.33 5.74
N THR A 19 -1.82 11.84 4.54
CA THR A 19 -3.07 11.60 3.82
C THR A 19 -3.22 10.12 3.49
N LEU A 20 -2.17 9.50 2.92
CA LEU A 20 -2.19 8.08 2.58
C LEU A 20 -2.39 7.20 3.83
N GLU A 21 -1.67 7.48 4.91
CA GLU A 21 -1.83 6.80 6.20
C GLU A 21 -3.29 6.85 6.68
N HIS A 22 -3.89 8.03 6.63
CA HIS A 22 -5.26 8.26 7.09
C HIS A 22 -6.31 7.58 6.21
N GLU A 23 -6.11 7.57 4.89
CA GLU A 23 -6.99 6.85 3.96
C GLU A 23 -6.93 5.34 4.18
N LEU A 24 -5.73 4.78 4.33
CA LEU A 24 -5.55 3.35 4.58
C LEU A 24 -6.14 2.91 5.94
N LYS A 25 -5.95 3.70 7.00
CA LYS A 25 -6.50 3.40 8.35
C LYS A 25 -8.04 3.41 8.41
N ARG A 26 -8.72 4.00 7.43
CA ARG A 26 -10.19 4.01 7.34
C ARG A 26 -10.75 2.73 6.72
N ILE A 27 -9.92 1.91 6.09
CA ILE A 27 -10.36 0.68 5.46
C ILE A 27 -10.71 -0.34 6.55
N ARG A 28 -11.94 -0.84 6.50
CA ARG A 28 -12.41 -1.85 7.44
C ARG A 28 -11.63 -3.15 7.25
N ASP A 29 -11.35 -3.84 8.36
CA ASP A 29 -10.64 -5.12 8.36
C ASP A 29 -9.17 -4.99 7.90
N VAL A 30 -8.60 -3.78 7.93
CA VAL A 30 -7.19 -3.47 7.67
C VAL A 30 -6.55 -2.81 8.89
N LYS A 31 -5.32 -3.20 9.24
CA LYS A 31 -4.45 -2.46 10.17
C LYS A 31 -3.21 -1.98 9.44
N ILE A 32 -2.66 -0.86 9.89
CA ILE A 32 -1.54 -0.19 9.25
C ILE A 32 -0.54 0.20 10.32
N ASP A 33 0.71 -0.23 10.15
CA ASP A 33 1.85 0.27 10.89
C ASP A 33 2.75 1.07 9.94
N LEU A 34 3.06 2.31 10.31
CA LEU A 34 3.91 3.22 9.54
C LEU A 34 5.29 3.32 10.19
N VAL A 35 6.32 3.07 9.41
CA VAL A 35 7.71 3.38 9.74
C VAL A 35 8.16 4.53 8.85
N GLU A 36 8.21 5.72 9.44
CA GLU A 36 8.65 6.92 8.72
C GLU A 36 10.16 6.87 8.46
N ALA A 37 10.55 7.27 7.25
CA ALA A 37 11.94 7.43 6.90
C ALA A 37 12.57 8.56 7.73
N ARG A 38 13.74 8.30 8.32
CA ARG A 38 14.53 9.35 9.01
C ARG A 38 15.23 10.28 8.03
N ASP A 39 15.49 9.80 6.82
CA ASP A 39 16.08 10.56 5.72
C ASP A 39 14.97 10.91 4.71
N HIS A 40 14.90 12.18 4.32
CA HIS A 40 13.95 12.70 3.34
C HIS A 40 14.13 12.09 1.93
N LYS A 41 15.24 11.39 1.68
CA LYS A 41 15.50 10.66 0.43
C LYS A 41 15.16 9.17 0.50
N ALA A 42 14.82 8.65 1.68
CA ALA A 42 14.47 7.25 1.86
C ALA A 42 12.94 7.05 1.85
N PRO A 43 12.44 5.89 1.38
CA PRO A 43 11.02 5.57 1.42
C PRO A 43 10.54 5.37 2.85
N SER A 44 9.34 5.87 3.15
CA SER A 44 8.61 5.45 4.34
C SER A 44 7.91 4.11 4.06
N LEU A 45 7.81 3.26 5.08
CA LEU A 45 7.25 1.92 4.94
C LEU A 45 5.89 1.85 5.62
N PHE A 46 4.90 1.29 4.93
CA PHE A 46 3.66 0.85 5.57
C PHE A 46 3.60 -0.67 5.57
N ALA A 47 3.46 -1.26 6.75
CA ALA A 47 3.02 -2.64 6.90
C ALA A 47 1.49 -2.65 6.94
N ILE A 48 0.89 -3.30 5.95
CA ILE A 48 -0.56 -3.40 5.78
C ILE A 48 -0.98 -4.81 6.16
N GLU A 49 -1.68 -4.92 7.28
CA GLU A 49 -2.26 -6.15 7.76
C GLU A 49 -3.71 -6.27 7.29
N ILE A 50 -4.05 -7.31 6.53
CA ILE A 50 -5.44 -7.58 6.10
C ILE A 50 -6.03 -8.71 6.95
N GLY A 51 -6.94 -8.33 7.83
CA GLY A 51 -7.63 -9.26 8.72
C GLY A 51 -8.63 -10.16 7.99
N LYS A 52 -8.88 -11.33 8.58
CA LYS A 52 -9.87 -12.35 8.14
C LYS A 52 -9.48 -13.11 6.86
N SER A 53 -10.26 -14.14 6.51
CA SER A 53 -10.13 -14.94 5.29
C SER A 53 -11.42 -14.87 4.45
N GLY A 54 -11.35 -15.32 3.19
CA GLY A 54 -12.47 -15.33 2.24
C GLY A 54 -12.85 -13.94 1.72
N GLU A 55 -14.11 -13.77 1.31
CA GLU A 55 -14.64 -12.58 0.62
C GLU A 55 -14.31 -11.24 1.33
N ARG A 56 -14.26 -11.24 2.66
CA ARG A 56 -13.95 -10.03 3.43
C ARG A 56 -12.50 -9.58 3.24
N ALA A 57 -11.57 -10.52 3.17
CA ALA A 57 -10.16 -10.22 2.92
C ALA A 57 -9.95 -9.76 1.47
N GLU A 58 -10.61 -10.41 0.51
CA GLU A 58 -10.55 -10.01 -0.90
C GLU A 58 -11.07 -8.59 -1.10
N LYS A 59 -12.18 -8.23 -0.45
CA LYS A 59 -12.75 -6.88 -0.51
C LYS A 59 -11.87 -5.84 0.17
N ALA A 60 -11.25 -6.18 1.30
CA ALA A 60 -10.28 -5.31 1.96
C ALA A 60 -9.05 -5.08 1.07
N ALA A 61 -8.49 -6.13 0.47
CA ALA A 61 -7.36 -6.04 -0.46
C ALA A 61 -7.70 -5.21 -1.70
N GLU A 62 -8.90 -5.40 -2.27
CA GLU A 62 -9.39 -4.59 -3.39
C GLU A 62 -9.53 -3.11 -3.01
N THR A 63 -10.04 -2.82 -1.81
CA THR A 63 -10.16 -1.44 -1.32
C THR A 63 -8.79 -0.81 -1.10
N VAL A 64 -7.83 -1.56 -0.55
CA VAL A 64 -6.44 -1.10 -0.41
C VAL A 64 -5.85 -0.80 -1.78
N ALA A 65 -5.96 -1.73 -2.74
CA ALA A 65 -5.47 -1.57 -4.09
C ALA A 65 -6.06 -0.33 -4.78
N GLN A 66 -7.37 -0.09 -4.60
CA GLN A 66 -8.05 1.09 -5.12
C GLN A 66 -7.49 2.38 -4.50
N VAL A 67 -7.33 2.42 -3.17
CA VAL A 67 -6.76 3.60 -2.47
C VAL A 67 -5.35 3.88 -2.94
N LEU A 68 -4.47 2.87 -3.03
CA LEU A 68 -3.09 3.06 -3.48
C LEU A 68 -3.03 3.62 -4.90
N ARG A 69 -3.82 3.04 -5.81
CA ARG A 69 -3.87 3.49 -7.20
C ARG A 69 -4.45 4.88 -7.31
N ASP A 70 -5.60 5.13 -6.69
CA ASP A 70 -6.25 6.43 -6.75
C ASP A 70 -5.38 7.49 -6.10
N PHE A 71 -4.67 7.21 -5.01
CA PHE A 71 -3.80 8.17 -4.36
C PHE A 71 -2.64 8.64 -5.25
N LEU A 72 -2.10 7.76 -6.09
CA LEU A 72 -1.09 8.11 -7.10
C LEU A 72 -1.67 8.99 -8.21
N HIS A 73 -2.91 8.72 -8.63
CA HIS A 73 -3.57 9.41 -9.73
C HIS A 73 -4.40 10.62 -9.29
N THR A 74 -4.64 10.76 -7.99
CA THR A 74 -5.33 11.87 -7.36
C THR A 74 -4.27 12.83 -6.88
N ASP A 75 -3.79 13.68 -7.79
CA ASP A 75 -3.53 15.05 -7.39
C ASP A 75 -3.65 16.02 -8.56
N THR A 76 -4.15 17.18 -8.16
CA THR A 76 -4.62 18.27 -9.00
C THR A 76 -3.52 19.33 -9.22
N ALA A 77 -2.31 19.05 -8.77
CA ALA A 77 -1.12 19.83 -9.07
C ALA A 77 -0.17 18.99 -9.92
N ALA A 78 0.12 19.42 -11.14
CA ALA A 78 1.04 18.78 -12.09
C ALA A 78 2.53 18.72 -11.61
N LEU A 79 2.78 18.85 -10.30
CA LEU A 79 4.09 19.05 -9.68
C LEU A 79 4.38 18.13 -8.48
N SER A 80 3.40 17.37 -7.96
CA SER A 80 3.67 16.46 -6.83
C SER A 80 4.17 15.10 -7.33
N HIS A 81 5.42 14.75 -7.04
CA HIS A 81 5.97 13.43 -7.37
C HIS A 81 5.67 12.45 -6.23
N LYS A 82 4.79 11.48 -6.48
CA LYS A 82 4.44 10.37 -5.58
C LYS A 82 4.86 9.05 -6.21
N THR A 83 5.38 8.14 -5.42
CA THR A 83 5.67 6.77 -5.88
C THR A 83 5.31 5.80 -4.78
N ILE A 84 4.63 4.71 -5.15
CA ILE A 84 4.34 3.58 -4.27
C ILE A 84 4.87 2.32 -4.93
N SER A 85 5.58 1.50 -4.15
CA SER A 85 6.01 0.17 -4.57
C SER A 85 5.57 -0.86 -3.54
N LEU A 86 5.13 -2.03 -3.99
CA LEU A 86 4.86 -3.20 -3.15
C LEU A 86 6.18 -3.94 -2.91
N VAL A 87 6.42 -4.34 -1.67
CA VAL A 87 7.56 -5.19 -1.31
C VAL A 87 7.03 -6.59 -1.02
N THR A 88 7.48 -7.55 -1.81
CA THR A 88 7.11 -8.97 -1.64
C THR A 88 7.83 -9.58 -0.43
N ILE A 89 7.38 -10.76 0.00
CA ILE A 89 8.05 -11.53 1.07
C ILE A 89 9.51 -11.90 0.73
N GLU A 90 9.85 -11.96 -0.56
CA GLU A 90 11.21 -12.23 -1.06
C GLU A 90 12.07 -10.96 -1.10
N GLY A 91 11.52 -9.81 -0.70
CA GLY A 91 12.19 -8.51 -0.74
C GLY A 91 12.21 -7.89 -2.14
N GLU A 92 11.44 -8.41 -3.09
CA GLU A 92 11.31 -7.81 -4.42
C GLU A 92 10.45 -6.55 -4.34
N ARG A 93 10.92 -5.48 -4.98
CA ARG A 93 10.21 -4.21 -5.10
C ARG A 93 9.48 -4.16 -6.45
N ILE A 94 8.16 -4.07 -6.39
CA ILE A 94 7.29 -4.00 -7.56
C ILE A 94 6.61 -2.62 -7.56
N ASP A 95 6.88 -1.82 -8.57
CA ASP A 95 6.23 -0.51 -8.71
C ASP A 95 4.73 -0.69 -9.03
N ILE A 96 3.88 0.05 -8.31
CA ILE A 96 2.43 -0.03 -8.48
C ILE A 96 1.98 0.57 -9.81
N GLU A 97 2.76 1.47 -10.42
CA GLU A 97 2.47 1.98 -11.76
C GLU A 97 3.28 1.22 -12.81
N PRO A 98 2.65 0.78 -13.92
CA PRO A 98 1.30 1.13 -14.42
C PRO A 98 0.19 0.12 -14.08
N MET A 99 0.29 -0.60 -12.95
CA MET A 99 -0.60 -1.72 -12.63
C MET A 99 -2.06 -1.30 -12.42
N SER A 100 -2.98 -2.20 -12.74
CA SER A 100 -4.40 -2.10 -12.44
C SER A 100 -4.72 -2.47 -10.98
N VAL A 101 -5.91 -2.08 -10.52
CA VAL A 101 -6.40 -2.45 -9.17
C VAL A 101 -6.43 -3.98 -9.00
N GLU A 102 -6.81 -4.71 -10.04
CA GLU A 102 -6.86 -6.18 -10.00
C GLU A 102 -5.47 -6.80 -9.85
N GLU A 103 -4.45 -6.26 -10.53
CA GLU A 103 -3.07 -6.73 -10.41
C GLU A 103 -2.47 -6.42 -9.03
N ILE A 104 -2.70 -5.21 -8.51
CA ILE A 104 -2.27 -4.81 -7.17
C ILE A 104 -2.93 -5.71 -6.11
N LYS A 105 -4.25 -5.91 -6.21
CA LYS A 105 -5.01 -6.82 -5.35
C LYS A 105 -4.44 -8.24 -5.41
N GLY A 106 -4.12 -8.72 -6.61
CA GLY A 106 -3.51 -10.03 -6.83
C GLY A 106 -2.21 -10.20 -6.04
N ILE A 107 -1.31 -9.21 -6.07
CA ILE A 107 -0.05 -9.24 -5.31
C ILE A 107 -0.30 -9.23 -3.80
N ILE A 108 -1.19 -8.35 -3.32
CA ILE A 108 -1.54 -8.26 -1.90
C ILE A 108 -2.10 -9.59 -1.39
N MET A 109 -2.95 -10.23 -2.20
CA MET A 109 -3.52 -11.54 -1.86
C MET A 109 -2.50 -12.68 -2.03
N ALA A 110 -1.56 -12.62 -2.97
CA ALA A 110 -0.51 -13.63 -3.07
C ALA A 110 0.45 -13.60 -1.87
N ALA A 111 0.73 -12.41 -1.32
CA ALA A 111 1.50 -12.25 -0.08
C ALA A 111 0.83 -12.95 1.13
N LYS A 112 -0.49 -13.18 1.07
CA LYS A 112 -1.24 -13.98 2.06
C LYS A 112 -0.99 -15.47 1.94
N GLU A 113 -0.88 -15.96 0.70
CA GLU A 113 -0.81 -17.38 0.41
C GLU A 113 0.61 -17.94 0.55
N GLY A 114 1.64 -17.08 0.55
CA GLY A 114 3.04 -17.46 0.76
C GLY A 114 3.47 -17.75 2.22
N GLU A 115 2.56 -17.66 3.20
CA GLU A 115 2.85 -17.93 4.63
C GLU A 115 2.67 -19.42 5.04
N TYR A 116 2.84 -20.38 4.13
CA TYR A 116 2.71 -21.83 4.41
C TYR A 116 4.05 -22.56 4.52
#